data_AF-A0A5E4JV92-F1
#
_entry.id   AF-A0A5E4JV92-F1
#
_cell.length_a   1.000
_cell.length_b   1.000
_cell.length_c   1.000
_cell.angle_alpha   90.00
_cell.angle_beta   90.00
_cell.angle_gamma   90.00
#
_symmetry.space_group_name_H-M   'P 1'
#
loop_
_entity.id
_entity.type
_entity.pdbx_description
1 polymer ?
#
loop_
_entity_poly.entity_id
_entity_poly.type
_entity_poly.pdbx_seq_one_letter_code
_entity_poly.pdbx_strand_id
1 'polypeptide(L)'
;MAETVLGGVLGFFRDLGVYDVLLPFILVFTITFAILERTKLFGTELDSKKEPHTKKNLNAMVAFVVAFLVVASSKLVQAITKISSEIVVLLLLLVFFLMLVGAFYSKEDIEKKGVTLEKGWRTAFMFVMAVAIIIIFLDAVTAADGRTWLEVFWDWLSQFYTNAAVAAIVLIVAVILFMYWIMKEPKKEEESKGG
;
A
#
# COMPACT_ATOMS: atom_id res chain seq x y z
N MET A 1 2.02 2.53 -38.86
CA MET A 1 1.34 1.26 -38.50
C MET A 1 -0.14 1.53 -38.64
N ALA A 2 -0.90 0.69 -39.38
CA ALA A 2 -2.32 0.92 -39.57
C ALA A 2 -3.03 0.98 -38.21
N GLU A 3 -3.69 2.09 -37.90
CA GLU A 3 -4.55 2.16 -36.72
C GLU A 3 -5.63 1.09 -36.88
N THR A 4 -5.59 0.07 -36.03
CA THR A 4 -6.69 -0.87 -35.96
C THR A 4 -7.94 -0.11 -35.53
N VAL A 5 -9.11 -0.53 -35.98
CA VAL A 5 -10.39 0.10 -35.60
C VAL A 5 -10.52 0.21 -34.07
N LEU A 6 -10.01 -0.79 -33.34
CA LEU A 6 -9.93 -0.77 -31.88
C LEU A 6 -8.93 0.27 -31.35
N GLY A 7 -7.75 0.41 -31.95
CA GLY A 7 -6.78 1.45 -31.60
C GLY A 7 -7.35 2.86 -31.77
N GLY A 8 -8.10 3.10 -32.85
CA GLY A 8 -8.78 4.37 -33.08
C GLY A 8 -9.85 4.70 -32.04
N VAL A 9 -10.63 3.70 -31.60
CA VAL A 9 -11.62 3.89 -30.50
C VAL A 9 -10.92 4.18 -29.17
N LEU A 10 -9.82 3.50 -28.86
CA LEU A 10 -9.04 3.75 -27.65
C LEU A 10 -8.40 5.15 -27.68
N GLY A 11 -7.89 5.58 -28.84
CA GLY A 11 -7.40 6.93 -29.06
C GLY A 11 -8.49 7.98 -28.82
N PHE A 12 -9.67 7.76 -29.40
CA PHE A 12 -10.83 8.64 -29.20
C PHE A 12 -11.26 8.72 -27.72
N PHE A 13 -11.25 7.61 -26.98
CA PHE A 13 -11.59 7.60 -25.55
C PHE A 13 -10.54 8.31 -24.69
N ARG A 14 -9.27 8.19 -25.06
CA ARG A 14 -8.19 8.95 -24.42
C ARG A 14 -8.36 10.45 -24.67
N ASP A 15 -8.63 10.85 -25.90
CA ASP A 15 -8.75 12.27 -26.27
C ASP A 15 -10.03 12.90 -25.69
N LEU A 16 -11.09 12.11 -25.51
CA LEU A 16 -12.29 12.50 -24.74
C LEU A 16 -12.03 12.64 -23.24
N GLY A 17 -10.89 12.17 -22.73
CA GLY A 17 -10.58 12.17 -21.30
C GLY A 17 -11.31 11.08 -20.51
N VAL A 18 -11.76 10.00 -21.15
CA VAL A 18 -12.42 8.88 -20.44
C VAL A 18 -11.49 8.26 -19.39
N TYR A 19 -10.21 8.10 -19.73
CA TYR A 19 -9.23 7.52 -18.81
C TYR A 19 -8.81 8.48 -17.70
N ASP A 20 -8.62 9.76 -18.03
CA ASP A 20 -8.10 10.75 -17.09
C ASP A 20 -9.19 11.42 -16.23
N VAL A 21 -10.45 11.39 -16.65
CA VAL A 21 -11.55 12.07 -15.96
C VAL A 21 -12.57 11.06 -15.45
N LEU A 22 -13.10 10.22 -16.34
CA LEU A 22 -14.26 9.38 -16.05
C LEU A 22 -13.90 8.18 -15.17
N LEU A 23 -12.79 7.48 -15.44
CA LEU A 23 -12.32 6.39 -14.59
C LEU A 23 -12.02 6.81 -13.14
N PRO A 24 -11.18 7.83 -12.87
CA PRO A 24 -10.91 8.26 -11.50
C PRO A 24 -12.16 8.83 -10.84
N PHE A 25 -13.04 9.50 -11.58
CA PHE A 25 -14.34 9.95 -11.06
C PHE A 25 -15.16 8.79 -10.49
N ILE A 26 -15.39 7.74 -11.30
CA ILE A 26 -16.18 6.57 -10.88
C ILE A 26 -15.52 5.89 -9.69
N LEU A 27 -14.19 5.73 -9.72
CA LEU A 27 -13.45 5.09 -8.65
C LEU A 27 -13.62 5.84 -7.31
N VAL A 28 -13.39 7.15 -7.30
CA VAL A 28 -13.50 7.99 -6.10
C VAL A 28 -14.95 8.06 -5.61
N PHE A 29 -15.90 8.22 -6.53
CA PHE A 29 -17.33 8.20 -6.23
C PHE A 29 -17.74 6.90 -5.53
N THR A 30 -17.40 5.75 -6.11
CA THR A 30 -17.78 4.44 -5.58
C THR A 30 -17.13 4.17 -4.22
N ILE A 31 -15.83 4.47 -4.07
CA ILE A 31 -15.13 4.28 -2.79
C ILE A 31 -15.73 5.17 -1.70
N THR A 32 -15.91 6.46 -1.99
CA THR A 32 -16.48 7.42 -1.02
C THR A 32 -17.91 7.02 -0.65
N PHE A 33 -18.73 6.66 -1.63
CA PHE A 33 -20.10 6.19 -1.40
C PHE A 33 -20.13 4.94 -0.52
N ALA A 34 -19.31 3.94 -0.83
CA ALA A 34 -19.23 2.70 -0.07
C ALA A 34 -18.76 2.93 1.37
N ILE A 35 -17.80 3.84 1.59
CA ILE A 35 -17.34 4.23 2.93
C ILE A 35 -18.49 4.88 3.71
N LEU A 36 -19.21 5.84 3.11
CA LEU A 36 -20.35 6.51 3.75
C LEU A 36 -21.50 5.54 4.06
N GLU A 37 -21.76 4.56 3.17
CA GLU A 37 -22.77 3.53 3.39
C GLU A 37 -22.36 2.57 4.53
N ARG A 38 -21.10 2.13 4.57
CA ARG A 38 -20.59 1.23 5.61
C ARG A 38 -20.50 1.89 6.98
N THR A 39 -20.11 3.16 7.03
CA THR A 39 -19.95 3.92 8.28
C THR A 39 -21.26 4.50 8.79
N LYS A 40 -22.30 4.57 7.95
CA LYS A 40 -23.60 5.18 8.28
C LYS A 40 -23.44 6.62 8.82
N LEU A 41 -22.49 7.39 8.25
CA LEU A 41 -22.08 8.69 8.76
C LEU A 41 -23.25 9.68 8.93
N PHE A 42 -24.19 9.69 7.99
CA PHE A 42 -25.38 10.56 8.04
C PHE A 42 -26.60 9.92 8.72
N GLY A 43 -26.37 8.83 9.46
CA GLY A 43 -27.40 8.07 10.16
C GLY A 43 -28.21 7.15 9.25
N THR A 44 -29.21 6.53 9.86
CA THR A 44 -30.15 5.63 9.19
C THR A 44 -31.57 6.21 9.23
N GLU A 45 -32.30 6.04 8.14
CA GLU A 45 -33.71 6.32 8.03
C GLU A 45 -34.49 5.01 8.16
N LEU A 46 -35.62 5.04 8.85
CA LEU A 46 -36.50 3.89 8.98
C LEU A 46 -37.40 3.85 7.75
N ASP A 47 -37.35 2.77 6.99
CA ASP A 47 -38.28 2.56 5.89
C ASP A 47 -39.69 2.26 6.45
N SER A 48 -40.70 2.19 5.58
CA SER A 48 -42.10 1.87 5.89
C SER A 48 -42.28 0.58 6.71
N LYS A 49 -41.28 -0.31 6.68
CA LYS A 49 -41.21 -1.56 7.45
C LYS A 49 -40.46 -1.45 8.78
N LYS A 50 -40.05 -0.25 9.21
CA LYS A 50 -39.21 0.03 10.40
C LYS A 50 -37.82 -0.62 10.36
N GLU A 51 -37.31 -0.95 9.17
CA GLU A 51 -35.94 -1.43 9.01
C GLU A 51 -34.98 -0.23 8.86
N PRO A 52 -33.82 -0.23 9.55
CA PRO A 52 -32.87 0.87 9.46
C PRO A 52 -32.05 0.81 8.17
N HIS A 53 -32.34 1.70 7.23
CA HIS A 53 -31.59 1.87 5.98
C HIS A 53 -30.73 3.12 6.02
N THR A 54 -29.60 3.11 5.33
CA THR A 54 -28.72 4.29 5.26
C THR A 54 -29.31 5.31 4.29
N LYS A 55 -29.09 6.61 4.51
CA LYS A 55 -29.56 7.68 3.62
C LYS A 55 -28.78 7.69 2.28
N LYS A 56 -29.09 6.75 1.39
CA LYS A 56 -28.34 6.52 0.13
C LYS A 56 -28.29 7.75 -0.76
N ASN A 57 -29.38 8.52 -0.85
CA ASN A 57 -29.42 9.74 -1.66
C ASN A 57 -28.41 10.80 -1.17
N LEU A 58 -28.31 10.98 0.15
CA LEU A 58 -27.36 11.91 0.75
C LEU A 58 -25.92 11.41 0.58
N ASN A 59 -25.67 10.12 0.83
CA ASN A 59 -24.37 9.50 0.59
C ASN A 59 -23.93 9.68 -0.87
N ALA A 60 -24.84 9.49 -1.84
CA ALA A 60 -24.57 9.66 -3.26
C ALA A 60 -24.25 11.11 -3.61
N MET A 61 -25.03 12.07 -3.12
CA MET A 61 -24.75 13.50 -3.36
C MET A 61 -23.39 13.92 -2.81
N VAL A 62 -23.04 13.51 -1.60
CA VAL A 62 -21.74 13.84 -0.99
C VAL A 62 -20.60 13.17 -1.74
N ALA A 63 -20.71 11.87 -2.05
CA ALA A 63 -19.70 11.16 -2.81
C ALA A 63 -19.50 11.75 -4.22
N PHE A 64 -20.58 12.22 -4.85
CA PHE A 64 -20.54 12.90 -6.14
C PHE A 64 -19.77 14.21 -6.08
N VAL A 65 -20.06 15.07 -5.09
CA VAL A 65 -19.33 16.33 -4.89
C VAL A 65 -17.85 16.07 -4.61
N VAL A 66 -17.52 15.11 -3.75
CA VAL A 66 -16.14 14.73 -3.45
C VAL A 66 -15.43 14.24 -4.72
N ALA A 67 -16.06 13.37 -5.51
CA ALA A 67 -15.48 12.87 -6.75
C ALA A 67 -15.22 14.00 -7.77
N PHE A 68 -16.14 14.96 -7.90
CA PHE A 68 -15.93 16.14 -8.75
C PHE A 68 -14.76 17.01 -8.27
N LEU A 69 -14.64 17.26 -6.96
CA LEU A 69 -13.53 18.02 -6.40
C LEU A 69 -12.18 17.36 -6.64
N VAL A 70 -12.12 16.02 -6.58
CA VAL A 70 -10.90 15.27 -6.85
C VAL A 70 -10.53 15.35 -8.33
N VAL A 71 -11.50 15.20 -9.23
CA VAL A 71 -11.28 15.22 -10.69
C VAL A 71 -10.90 16.62 -11.19
N ALA A 72 -11.39 17.68 -10.54
CA ALA A 72 -10.98 19.05 -10.84
C ALA A 72 -9.48 19.29 -10.62
N SER A 73 -8.81 18.46 -9.80
CA SER A 73 -7.37 18.51 -9.59
C SER A 73 -6.64 17.52 -10.50
N SER A 74 -6.05 18.04 -11.58
CA SER A 74 -5.21 17.25 -12.50
C SER A 74 -4.05 16.52 -11.78
N LYS A 75 -3.51 17.12 -10.72
CA LYS A 75 -2.46 16.49 -9.89
C LYS A 75 -2.97 15.26 -9.13
N LEU A 76 -4.18 15.32 -8.56
CA LEU A 76 -4.76 14.20 -7.83
C LEU A 76 -5.11 13.05 -8.78
N VAL A 77 -5.66 13.37 -9.94
CA VAL A 77 -5.94 12.39 -11.01
C VAL A 77 -4.66 11.67 -11.45
N GLN A 78 -3.59 12.42 -11.70
CA GLN A 78 -2.29 11.84 -12.09
C GLN A 78 -1.73 10.93 -10.99
N ALA A 79 -1.81 11.36 -9.73
CA ALA A 79 -1.39 10.54 -8.60
C ALA A 79 -2.21 9.24 -8.51
N ILE A 80 -3.54 9.30 -8.60
CA ILE A 80 -4.40 8.10 -8.59
C ILE A 80 -4.04 7.14 -9.72
N THR A 81 -3.82 7.67 -10.92
CA THR A 81 -3.50 6.87 -12.11
C THR A 81 -2.13 6.19 -11.99
N LYS A 82 -1.13 6.91 -11.48
CA LYS A 82 0.20 6.37 -11.18
C LYS A 82 0.14 5.28 -10.12
N ILE A 83 -0.51 5.56 -8.98
CA ILE A 83 -0.73 4.59 -7.88
C ILE A 83 -1.44 3.34 -8.40
N SER A 84 -2.51 3.51 -9.18
CA SER A 84 -3.29 2.38 -9.69
C SER A 84 -2.43 1.46 -10.56
N SER A 85 -1.60 2.01 -11.43
CA SER A 85 -0.71 1.24 -12.29
C SER A 85 0.33 0.46 -11.47
N GLU A 86 0.94 1.11 -10.47
CA GLU A 86 1.93 0.47 -9.59
C GLU A 86 1.31 -0.60 -8.68
N ILE A 87 0.10 -0.38 -8.16
CA ILE A 87 -0.64 -1.39 -7.38
C ILE A 87 -0.94 -2.62 -8.23
N VAL A 88 -1.30 -2.46 -9.51
CA VAL A 88 -1.54 -3.60 -10.41
C VAL A 88 -0.25 -4.41 -10.60
N VAL A 89 0.89 -3.75 -10.81
CA VAL A 89 2.19 -4.42 -10.89
C VAL A 89 2.53 -5.14 -9.59
N LEU A 90 2.31 -4.50 -8.44
CA LEU A 90 2.52 -5.08 -7.12
C LEU A 90 1.62 -6.32 -6.89
N LEU A 91 0.36 -6.27 -7.31
CA LEU A 91 -0.56 -7.40 -7.25
C LEU A 91 -0.06 -8.58 -8.10
N LEU A 92 0.41 -8.31 -9.33
CA LEU A 92 1.01 -9.35 -10.17
C LEU A 92 2.25 -9.97 -9.51
N LEU A 93 3.12 -9.15 -8.93
CA LEU A 93 4.29 -9.60 -8.18
C LEU A 93 3.87 -10.49 -7.00
N LEU A 94 2.85 -10.08 -6.24
CA LEU A 94 2.31 -10.86 -5.13
C LEU A 94 1.78 -12.22 -5.61
N VAL A 95 1.03 -12.25 -6.72
CA VAL A 95 0.53 -13.50 -7.31
C VAL A 95 1.69 -14.40 -7.72
N PHE A 96 2.72 -13.85 -8.38
CA PHE A 96 3.93 -14.61 -8.75
C PHE A 96 4.68 -15.13 -7.53
N PHE A 97 4.82 -14.32 -6.49
CA PHE A 97 5.42 -14.73 -5.23
C PHE A 97 4.63 -15.85 -4.56
N LEU A 98 3.30 -15.75 -4.47
CA LEU A 98 2.45 -16.80 -3.90
C LEU A 98 2.50 -18.09 -4.72
N MET A 99 2.60 -18.02 -6.05
CA MET A 99 2.78 -19.21 -6.88
C MET A 99 4.14 -19.87 -6.64
N LEU A 100 5.21 -19.09 -6.53
CA LEU A 100 6.54 -19.58 -6.21
C LEU A 100 6.57 -20.23 -4.83
N VAL A 101 5.98 -19.58 -3.81
CA VAL A 101 5.81 -20.15 -2.48
C VAL A 101 4.99 -21.43 -2.55
N GLY A 102 3.86 -21.42 -3.25
CA GLY A 102 2.99 -22.59 -3.43
C GLY A 102 3.69 -23.78 -4.10
N ALA A 103 4.65 -23.53 -5.01
CA ALA A 103 5.44 -24.57 -5.65
C ALA A 103 6.39 -25.31 -4.67
N PHE A 104 6.71 -24.71 -3.52
CA PHE A 104 7.51 -25.36 -2.47
C PHE A 104 6.68 -26.18 -1.47
N TYR A 105 5.35 -26.15 -1.53
CA TYR A 105 4.47 -26.97 -0.67
C TYR A 105 4.05 -28.26 -1.38
N SER A 106 4.02 -29.37 -0.64
CA SER A 106 3.52 -30.65 -1.14
C SER A 106 1.99 -30.63 -1.23
N LYS A 107 1.39 -31.42 -2.15
CA LYS A 107 -0.07 -31.51 -2.31
C LYS A 107 -0.82 -31.81 -1.00
N GLU A 108 -0.22 -32.62 -0.13
CA GLU A 108 -0.77 -33.00 1.17
C GLU A 108 -0.77 -31.84 2.20
N ASP A 109 0.17 -30.91 2.11
CA ASP A 109 0.25 -29.73 2.99
C ASP A 109 -0.75 -28.65 2.58
N ILE A 110 -0.99 -28.51 1.26
CA ILE A 110 -1.96 -27.57 0.70
C ILE A 110 -3.40 -27.96 1.12
N GLU A 111 -3.75 -29.24 1.05
CA GLU A 111 -5.09 -29.73 1.40
C GLU A 111 -5.40 -29.67 2.91
N LYS A 112 -4.41 -29.87 3.78
CA LYS A 112 -4.64 -29.96 5.24
C LYS A 112 -4.54 -28.64 5.99
N LYS A 113 -3.67 -27.71 5.57
CA LYS A 113 -3.40 -26.46 6.30
C LYS A 113 -3.52 -25.19 5.45
N GLY A 114 -3.68 -25.33 4.13
CA GLY A 114 -3.53 -24.23 3.19
C GLY A 114 -2.07 -23.76 3.10
N VAL A 115 -1.75 -22.96 2.08
CA VAL A 115 -0.43 -22.34 1.91
C VAL A 115 -0.21 -21.33 3.04
N THR A 116 0.35 -21.80 4.14
CA THR A 116 0.59 -21.00 5.34
C THR A 116 2.07 -20.76 5.49
N LEU A 117 2.49 -19.53 5.19
CA LEU A 117 3.85 -19.07 5.45
C LEU A 117 4.19 -19.25 6.93
N GLU A 118 5.39 -19.75 7.19
CA GLU A 118 5.94 -19.84 8.55
C GLU A 118 5.89 -18.47 9.24
N LYS A 119 5.65 -18.44 10.57
CA LYS A 119 5.30 -17.21 11.31
C LYS A 119 6.30 -16.06 11.09
N GLY A 120 7.59 -16.38 10.96
CA GLY A 120 8.65 -15.42 10.64
C GLY A 120 8.56 -14.89 9.19
N TRP A 121 8.49 -15.80 8.21
CA TRP A 121 8.38 -15.43 6.78
C TRP A 121 7.10 -14.64 6.48
N ARG A 122 5.98 -15.02 7.09
CA ARG A 122 4.71 -14.29 6.96
C ARG A 122 4.82 -12.85 7.47
N THR A 123 5.51 -12.65 8.59
CA THR A 123 5.68 -11.35 9.21
C THR A 123 6.63 -10.48 8.39
N ALA A 124 7.75 -11.04 7.94
CA ALA A 124 8.67 -10.36 7.02
C ALA A 124 7.98 -9.97 5.72
N PHE A 125 7.21 -10.88 5.10
CA PHE A 125 6.45 -10.61 3.88
C PHE A 125 5.41 -9.50 4.08
N MET A 126 4.61 -9.56 5.16
CA MET A 126 3.63 -8.53 5.48
C MET A 126 4.28 -7.17 5.67
N PHE A 127 5.43 -7.12 6.34
CA PHE A 127 6.19 -5.89 6.54
C PHE A 127 6.75 -5.34 5.23
N VAL A 128 7.38 -6.18 4.40
CA VAL A 128 7.89 -5.79 3.07
C VAL A 128 6.77 -5.26 2.19
N MET A 129 5.60 -5.92 2.18
CA MET A 129 4.44 -5.45 1.43
C MET A 129 3.91 -4.11 1.94
N ALA A 130 3.83 -3.92 3.25
CA ALA A 130 3.43 -2.64 3.84
C ALA A 130 4.41 -1.52 3.46
N VAL A 131 5.72 -1.79 3.52
CA VAL A 131 6.77 -0.85 3.12
C VAL A 131 6.67 -0.55 1.61
N ALA A 132 6.49 -1.56 0.76
CA ALA A 132 6.34 -1.38 -0.68
C ALA A 132 5.14 -0.49 -1.02
N ILE A 133 4.00 -0.69 -0.36
CA ILE A 133 2.81 0.16 -0.52
C ILE A 133 3.13 1.59 -0.09
N ILE A 134 3.77 1.79 1.06
CA ILE A 134 4.16 3.12 1.53
C ILE A 134 5.09 3.81 0.53
N ILE A 135 6.07 3.10 -0.02
CA ILE A 135 7.00 3.63 -1.03
C ILE A 135 6.25 4.05 -2.30
N ILE A 136 5.35 3.21 -2.81
CA ILE A 136 4.50 3.53 -3.98
C ILE A 136 3.69 4.81 -3.71
N PHE A 137 3.09 4.94 -2.54
CA PHE A 137 2.35 6.15 -2.17
C PHE A 137 3.25 7.38 -2.09
N LEU A 138 4.44 7.26 -1.48
CA LEU A 138 5.39 8.37 -1.35
C LEU A 138 6.00 8.79 -2.71
N ASP A 139 6.19 7.85 -3.63
CA ASP A 139 6.69 8.13 -4.98
C ASP A 139 5.59 8.71 -5.89
N ALA A 140 4.33 8.30 -5.70
CA ALA A 140 3.24 8.76 -6.53
C ALA A 140 2.70 10.13 -6.15
N VAL A 141 2.81 10.53 -4.88
CA VAL A 141 2.43 11.89 -4.45
C VAL A 141 3.61 12.83 -4.76
N THR A 142 3.38 13.77 -5.68
CA THR A 142 4.31 14.86 -5.99
C THR A 142 3.88 16.14 -5.29
N ALA A 143 4.83 16.82 -4.64
CA ALA A 143 4.61 18.11 -4.00
C ALA A 143 4.48 19.24 -5.05
N ALA A 144 4.06 20.44 -4.62
CA ALA A 144 3.80 21.56 -5.54
C ALA A 144 5.04 22.00 -6.35
N ASP A 145 6.21 21.72 -5.79
CA ASP A 145 7.58 21.94 -6.20
C ASP A 145 8.12 20.86 -7.15
N GLY A 146 7.29 19.87 -7.53
CA GLY A 146 7.62 18.85 -8.54
C GLY A 146 8.46 17.68 -8.02
N ARG A 147 8.88 17.72 -6.75
CA ARG A 147 9.58 16.64 -6.07
C ARG A 147 8.60 15.59 -5.53
N THR A 148 8.98 14.33 -5.50
CA THR A 148 8.18 13.28 -4.87
C THR A 148 8.32 13.36 -3.35
N TRP A 149 7.30 12.91 -2.61
CA TRP A 149 7.44 12.79 -1.15
C TRP A 149 8.54 11.80 -0.75
N LEU A 150 8.87 10.86 -1.63
CA LEU A 150 10.03 9.98 -1.49
C LEU A 150 11.34 10.78 -1.46
N GLU A 151 11.54 11.72 -2.38
CA GLU A 151 12.71 12.61 -2.40
C GLU A 151 12.77 13.47 -1.15
N VAL A 152 11.65 14.04 -0.69
CA VAL A 152 11.60 14.83 0.54
C VAL A 152 11.98 13.99 1.76
N PHE A 153 11.46 12.75 1.84
CA PHE A 153 11.81 11.82 2.90
C PHE A 153 13.28 11.40 2.84
N TRP A 154 13.82 11.18 1.63
CA TRP A 154 15.21 10.80 1.44
C TRP A 154 16.17 11.94 1.73
N ASP A 155 15.83 13.17 1.34
CA ASP A 155 16.57 14.38 1.69
C ASP A 155 16.58 14.56 3.21
N TRP A 156 15.42 14.44 3.88
CA TRP A 156 15.32 14.47 5.34
C TRP A 156 16.19 13.37 5.98
N LEU A 157 16.10 12.13 5.52
CA LEU A 157 16.88 11.00 6.05
C LEU A 157 18.38 11.19 5.81
N SER A 158 18.77 11.71 4.65
CA SER A 158 20.16 11.97 4.29
C SER A 158 20.77 13.06 5.16
N GLN A 159 19.99 14.02 5.65
CA GLN A 159 20.46 15.03 6.62
C GLN A 159 20.82 14.39 7.97
N PHE A 160 20.16 13.31 8.40
CA PHE A 160 20.58 12.58 9.60
C PHE A 160 21.79 11.68 9.32
N TYR A 161 21.90 11.12 8.12
CA TYR A 161 23.05 10.26 7.77
C TYR A 161 24.35 11.05 7.54
N THR A 162 24.27 12.22 6.91
CA THR A 162 25.44 13.07 6.59
C THR A 162 25.90 13.93 7.76
N ASN A 163 25.09 14.07 8.80
CA ASN A 163 25.47 14.81 9.99
C ASN A 163 26.49 13.99 10.80
N ALA A 164 27.74 14.46 10.82
CA ALA A 164 28.85 13.82 11.53
C ALA A 164 28.52 13.52 13.00
N ALA A 165 27.66 14.32 13.64
CA ALA A 165 27.20 14.09 15.01
C ALA A 165 26.35 12.81 15.14
N VAL A 166 25.44 12.56 14.19
CA VAL A 166 24.59 11.36 14.19
C VAL A 166 25.42 10.14 13.81
N ALA A 167 26.34 10.27 12.85
CA ALA A 167 27.28 9.20 12.51
C ALA A 167 28.17 8.83 13.71
N ALA A 168 28.66 9.81 14.49
CA ALA A 168 29.42 9.56 15.71
C ALA A 168 28.59 8.85 16.80
N ILE A 169 27.33 9.26 17.00
CA ILE A 169 26.42 8.61 17.96
C ILE A 169 26.12 7.17 17.53
N VAL A 170 25.81 6.94 16.25
CA VAL A 170 25.57 5.59 15.71
C VAL A 170 26.80 4.72 15.86
N LEU A 171 28.01 5.25 15.61
CA LEU A 171 29.27 4.53 15.79
C LEU A 171 29.51 4.16 17.26
N ILE A 172 29.27 5.07 18.20
CA ILE A 172 29.39 4.79 19.64
C ILE A 172 28.39 3.70 20.07
N VAL A 173 27.13 3.79 19.63
CA VAL A 173 26.11 2.78 19.93
C VAL A 173 26.47 1.42 19.31
N ALA A 174 26.96 1.41 18.06
CA ALA A 174 27.42 0.20 17.40
C ALA A 174 28.59 -0.44 18.16
N VAL A 175 29.57 0.34 18.62
CA VAL A 175 30.68 -0.16 19.44
C VAL A 175 30.18 -0.74 20.77
N ILE A 176 29.26 -0.07 21.47
CA ILE A 176 28.68 -0.58 22.72
C ILE A 176 27.93 -1.88 22.50
N LEU A 177 27.13 -1.99 21.44
CA LEU A 177 26.42 -3.22 21.08
C LEU A 177 27.38 -4.34 20.70
N PHE A 178 28.44 -4.03 19.97
CA PHE A 178 29.46 -4.99 19.57
C PHE A 178 30.26 -5.49 20.78
N MET A 179 30.62 -4.59 21.69
CA MET A 179 31.21 -4.94 22.99
C MET A 179 30.25 -5.82 23.79
N TYR A 180 28.97 -5.46 23.88
CA TYR A 180 27.97 -6.26 24.59
C TYR A 180 27.80 -7.66 23.97
N TRP A 181 27.81 -7.77 22.63
CA TRP A 181 27.70 -9.04 21.93
C TRP A 181 28.92 -9.93 22.14
N ILE A 182 30.13 -9.36 22.15
CA ILE A 182 31.39 -10.07 22.43
C ILE A 182 31.51 -10.46 23.91
N MET A 183 31.11 -9.58 24.83
CA MET A 183 31.15 -9.83 26.27
C MET A 183 30.04 -10.81 26.72
N LYS A 184 29.11 -11.17 25.83
CA LYS A 184 28.13 -12.20 26.12
C LYS A 184 28.81 -13.57 26.04
N GLU A 185 29.47 -13.95 27.13
CA GLU A 185 30.04 -15.28 27.30
C GLU A 185 28.94 -16.34 27.07
N PRO A 186 29.25 -17.46 26.38
CA PRO A 186 28.34 -18.59 26.31
C PRO A 186 28.12 -19.09 27.74
N LYS A 187 26.88 -19.03 28.22
CA LYS A 187 26.49 -19.66 29.48
C LYS A 187 26.95 -21.11 29.45
N LYS A 188 27.95 -21.46 30.27
CA LYS A 188 28.28 -22.83 30.58
C LYS A 188 27.02 -23.48 31.16
N GLU A 189 26.51 -24.49 30.46
CA GLU A 189 25.59 -25.46 31.04
C GLU A 189 26.32 -26.14 32.20
N GLU A 190 25.89 -25.82 33.42
CA GLU A 190 26.08 -26.72 34.56
C GLU A 190 25.18 -27.93 34.34
N GLU A 191 25.75 -29.04 33.83
CA GLU A 191 25.17 -30.36 34.01
C GLU A 191 26.11 -31.27 34.78
N SER A 192 25.59 -31.66 35.95
CA SER A 192 25.93 -32.83 36.74
C SER A 192 26.26 -34.07 35.90
N LYS A 193 27.32 -34.79 36.29
CA LYS A 193 27.32 -36.26 36.53
C LYS A 193 28.75 -36.76 36.82
N GLY A 194 28.90 -37.42 37.98
CA GLY A 194 29.87 -38.52 38.15
C GLY A 194 30.96 -38.29 39.21
N GLY A 195 30.75 -38.86 40.40
CA GLY A 195 31.73 -38.98 41.49
C GLY A 195 31.08 -39.06 42.85
#